data_AF-A0AAE5TH98-F1
#
_entry.id   AF-A0AAE5TH98-F1
#
_cell.length_a   1.000
_cell.length_b   1.000
_cell.length_c   1.000
_cell.angle_alpha   90.00
_cell.angle_beta   90.00
_cell.angle_gamma   90.00
#
_symmetry.space_group_name_H-M   'P 1'
#
loop_
_entity.id
_entity.type
_entity.pdbx_description
1 polymer ?
#
loop_
_entity_poly.entity_id
_entity_poly.type
_entity_poly.pdbx_seq_one_letter_code
_entity_poly.pdbx_strand_id
1 'polypeptide(L)'
;MFIFVSFLVLAIYLTTLANVVYWRLRTTNIGIKLMKNYLISYDLNQTGKNYADLTAAIQTYANARRLLQSVWFIHSSKSSSAIRDHLFSYMDNNDELIVVELARGNSAWALLEPKSTFLKTAL
;
A
#
# COMPACT_ATOMS: atom_id res chain seq x y z
N MET A 1 -46.63 -21.77 14.09
CA MET A 1 -46.49 -20.42 13.51
C MET A 1 -45.59 -19.50 14.34
N PHE A 2 -45.73 -19.43 15.66
CA PHE A 2 -44.93 -18.54 16.54
C PHE A 2 -43.42 -18.86 16.64
N ILE A 3 -43.03 -20.13 16.54
CA ILE A 3 -41.61 -20.53 16.69
C ILE A 3 -40.74 -20.02 15.52
N PHE A 4 -41.27 -20.03 14.28
CA PHE A 4 -40.53 -19.60 13.09
C PHE A 4 -40.25 -18.09 13.04
N VAL A 5 -41.17 -17.27 13.56
CA VAL A 5 -40.99 -15.82 13.64
C VAL A 5 -39.85 -15.46 14.60
N SER A 6 -39.71 -16.20 15.70
CA SER A 6 -38.64 -15.99 16.68
C SER A 6 -37.25 -16.29 16.13
N PHE A 7 -37.10 -17.32 15.30
CA PHE A 7 -35.80 -17.65 14.68
C PHE A 7 -35.38 -16.60 13.65
N LEU A 8 -36.32 -16.06 12.88
CA LEU A 8 -36.04 -15.01 11.90
C LEU A 8 -35.59 -13.70 12.56
N VAL A 9 -36.26 -13.30 13.65
CA VAL A 9 -35.89 -12.11 14.42
C VAL A 9 -34.51 -12.27 15.06
N LEU A 10 -34.18 -13.46 15.59
CA LEU A 10 -32.85 -13.75 16.14
C LEU A 10 -31.76 -13.70 15.06
N ALA A 11 -32.01 -14.22 13.86
CA ALA A 11 -31.05 -14.17 12.75
C ALA A 11 -30.78 -12.73 12.27
N ILE A 12 -31.82 -11.89 12.21
CA ILE A 12 -31.69 -10.46 11.87
C ILE A 12 -30.91 -9.72 12.97
N TYR A 13 -31.20 -10.02 14.24
CA TYR A 13 -30.47 -9.42 15.37
C TYR A 13 -28.98 -9.82 15.35
N LEU A 14 -28.66 -11.10 15.13
CA LEU A 14 -27.27 -11.56 15.07
C LEU A 14 -26.51 -10.97 13.88
N THR A 15 -27.14 -10.86 12.71
CA THR A 15 -26.50 -10.26 11.52
C THR A 15 -26.30 -8.76 11.67
N THR A 16 -27.24 -8.04 12.27
CA THR A 16 -27.07 -6.61 12.57
C THR A 16 -26.01 -6.38 13.65
N LEU A 17 -25.97 -7.19 14.71
CA LEU A 17 -24.94 -7.11 15.75
C LEU A 17 -23.55 -7.40 15.17
N ALA A 18 -23.42 -8.43 14.32
CA ALA A 18 -22.17 -8.76 13.63
C ALA A 18 -21.70 -7.62 12.71
N ASN A 19 -22.61 -6.98 11.98
CA ASN A 19 -22.28 -5.82 11.15
C ASN A 19 -21.85 -4.62 12.02
N VAL A 20 -22.54 -4.33 13.12
CA VAL A 20 -22.17 -3.24 14.04
C VAL A 20 -20.79 -3.49 14.66
N VAL A 21 -20.51 -4.70 15.13
CA VAL A 21 -19.19 -5.07 15.68
C VAL A 21 -18.12 -5.00 14.59
N TYR A 22 -18.39 -5.50 13.39
CA TYR A 22 -17.47 -5.43 12.25
C TYR A 22 -17.12 -3.97 11.89
N TRP A 23 -18.13 -3.11 11.75
CA TRP A 23 -17.91 -1.69 11.47
C TRP A 23 -17.25 -0.96 12.63
N ARG A 24 -17.56 -1.33 13.88
CA ARG A 24 -16.89 -0.77 15.06
C ARG A 24 -15.42 -1.14 15.07
N LEU A 25 -15.05 -2.39 14.83
CA LEU A 25 -13.65 -2.84 14.74
C LEU A 25 -12.90 -2.22 13.55
N ARG A 26 -13.59 -1.96 12.44
CA ARG A 26 -13.03 -1.26 11.27
C ARG A 26 -12.81 0.25 11.50
N THR A 27 -13.63 0.87 12.36
CA THR A 27 -13.60 2.32 12.63
C THR A 27 -12.82 2.69 13.89
N THR A 28 -12.74 1.81 14.88
CA THR A 28 -11.82 1.97 16.01
C THR A 28 -10.43 1.55 15.57
N ASN A 29 -9.63 2.54 15.17
CA ASN A 29 -8.18 2.48 15.24
C ASN A 29 -7.75 2.10 16.67
N ILE A 30 -7.74 0.79 16.98
CA ILE A 30 -6.58 0.24 17.67
C ILE A 30 -5.42 0.67 16.75
N GLY A 31 -4.37 1.35 17.24
CA GLY A 31 -3.36 2.07 16.44
C GLY A 31 -2.55 1.28 15.39
N ILE A 32 -3.07 0.15 14.91
CA ILE A 32 -2.65 -0.62 13.75
C ILE A 32 -2.92 0.21 12.49
N LYS A 33 -1.97 1.08 12.19
CA LYS A 33 -1.96 1.85 10.94
C LYS A 33 -1.88 0.86 9.77
N LEU A 34 -3.00 0.71 9.05
CA LEU A 34 -3.13 -0.22 7.92
C LEU A 34 -1.98 0.02 6.92
N MET A 35 -1.23 -1.03 6.65
CA MET A 35 -0.16 -0.97 5.67
C MET A 35 -0.73 -1.03 4.26
N LYS A 36 -0.19 -0.20 3.38
CA LYS A 36 -0.62 -0.01 2.01
C LYS A 36 0.52 -0.30 1.05
N ASN A 37 0.16 -0.70 -0.17
CA ASN A 37 1.10 -0.90 -1.27
C ASN A 37 1.31 0.45 -1.97
N TYR A 38 2.55 0.78 -2.30
CA TYR A 38 2.86 1.98 -3.09
C TYR A 38 3.77 1.65 -4.25
N LEU A 39 3.55 2.37 -5.35
CA LEU A 39 4.48 2.50 -6.45
C LEU A 39 5.25 3.81 -6.27
N ILE A 40 6.57 3.74 -6.38
CA ILE A 40 7.44 4.91 -6.43
C ILE A 40 8.02 4.97 -7.83
N SER A 41 7.99 6.14 -8.47
CA SER A 41 8.76 6.39 -9.67
C SER A 41 9.49 7.72 -9.57
N TYR A 42 10.67 7.81 -10.17
CA TYR A 42 11.52 9.00 -10.09
C TYR A 42 12.26 9.26 -11.39
N ASP A 43 12.67 10.51 -11.58
CA ASP A 43 13.65 10.93 -12.58
C ASP A 43 14.76 11.74 -11.90
N LEU A 44 16.01 11.44 -12.24
CA LEU A 44 17.19 12.08 -11.63
C LEU A 44 17.91 12.91 -12.70
N ASN A 45 17.95 14.23 -12.50
CA ASN A 45 18.27 15.21 -13.54
C ASN A 45 19.75 15.65 -13.57
N GLN A 46 20.63 15.08 -12.73
CA GLN A 46 22.05 15.49 -12.65
C GLN A 46 23.06 14.48 -13.20
N THR A 47 24.13 14.99 -13.82
CA THR A 47 25.40 14.27 -14.03
C THR A 47 26.13 14.09 -12.70
N GLY A 48 26.31 12.85 -12.25
CA GLY A 48 26.94 12.52 -10.96
C GLY A 48 26.05 11.72 -10.00
N LYS A 49 24.77 11.53 -10.36
CA LYS A 49 23.77 10.63 -9.77
C LYS A 49 24.23 9.88 -8.52
N ASN A 50 23.86 10.38 -7.35
CA ASN A 50 23.97 9.60 -6.13
C ASN A 50 22.77 8.64 -5.99
N TYR A 51 22.68 7.67 -6.91
CA TYR A 51 21.66 6.62 -6.89
C TYR A 51 21.63 5.83 -5.59
N ALA A 52 22.78 5.75 -4.91
CA ALA A 52 22.97 4.90 -3.76
C ALA A 52 22.09 5.33 -2.58
N ASP A 53 22.04 6.63 -2.30
CA ASP A 53 21.34 7.15 -1.12
C ASP A 53 19.82 7.01 -1.24
N LEU A 54 19.25 7.42 -2.38
CA LEU A 54 17.82 7.21 -2.65
C LEU A 54 17.47 5.72 -2.67
N THR A 55 18.29 4.89 -3.31
CA THR A 55 18.04 3.44 -3.37
C THR A 55 18.10 2.81 -1.98
N ALA A 56 19.08 3.17 -1.17
CA ALA A 56 19.21 2.70 0.21
C ALA A 56 18.01 3.14 1.05
N ALA A 57 17.56 4.39 0.90
CA ALA A 57 16.37 4.90 1.58
C ALA A 57 15.11 4.13 1.19
N ILE A 58 14.89 3.83 -0.11
CA ILE A 58 13.76 3.01 -0.57
C ILE A 58 13.83 1.58 0.01
N GLN A 59 15.02 0.99 0.10
CA GLN A 59 15.22 -0.36 0.64
C GLN A 59 14.90 -0.50 2.13
N THR A 60 14.81 0.61 2.88
CA THR A 60 14.37 0.58 4.29
C THR A 60 12.88 0.25 4.46
N TYR A 61 12.09 0.36 3.39
CA TYR A 61 10.67 0.04 3.43
C TYR A 61 10.41 -1.47 3.32
N ALA A 62 9.34 -1.94 3.96
CA ALA A 62 8.95 -3.35 3.85
C ALA A 62 8.61 -3.72 2.40
N ASN A 63 8.98 -4.93 1.99
CA ASN A 63 8.77 -5.45 0.63
C ASN A 63 9.31 -4.55 -0.49
N ALA A 64 10.32 -3.71 -0.21
CA ALA A 64 10.95 -2.88 -1.22
C ALA A 64 11.48 -3.73 -2.38
N ARG A 65 10.92 -3.51 -3.58
CA ARG A 65 11.27 -4.26 -4.78
C ARG A 65 11.39 -3.33 -5.97
N ARG A 66 12.57 -3.34 -6.62
CA ARG A 66 12.77 -2.61 -7.87
C ARG A 66 12.06 -3.33 -9.01
N LEU A 67 11.09 -2.67 -9.63
CA LEU A 67 10.28 -3.21 -10.73
C LEU A 67 10.85 -2.82 -12.10
N LEU A 68 11.29 -1.57 -12.25
CA LEU A 68 11.96 -1.04 -13.44
C LEU A 68 13.16 -0.19 -13.00
N GLN A 69 13.91 0.38 -13.94
CA GLN A 69 15.09 1.18 -13.62
C GLN A 69 14.77 2.31 -12.63
N SER A 70 13.66 3.01 -12.81
CA SER A 70 13.23 4.09 -11.91
C SER A 70 11.82 3.86 -11.36
N VAL A 71 11.46 2.59 -11.12
CA VAL A 71 10.16 2.23 -10.53
C VAL A 71 10.35 1.19 -9.44
N TRP A 72 9.79 1.44 -8.27
CA TRP A 72 9.84 0.59 -7.09
C TRP A 72 8.46 0.31 -6.54
N PHE A 73 8.32 -0.87 -5.93
CA PHE A 73 7.20 -1.23 -5.08
C PHE A 73 7.64 -1.18 -3.62
N ILE A 74 6.80 -0.69 -2.73
CA ILE A 74 7.00 -0.76 -1.27
C ILE A 74 5.69 -1.05 -0.54
N HIS A 75 5.82 -1.47 0.72
CA HIS A 75 4.72 -1.63 1.66
C HIS A 75 4.96 -0.73 2.88
N SER A 76 3.99 0.12 3.24
CA SER A 76 4.16 1.07 4.34
C SER A 76 2.84 1.49 4.98
N SER A 77 2.89 1.80 6.27
CA SER A 77 1.80 2.47 6.98
C SER A 77 1.89 4.01 6.90
N LYS A 78 2.97 4.56 6.34
CA LYS A 78 3.08 6.01 6.05
C LYS A 78 2.10 6.40 4.92
N SER A 79 1.70 7.67 4.87
CA SER A 79 0.98 8.22 3.71
C SER A 79 1.93 8.40 2.53
N SER A 80 1.38 8.50 1.31
CA SER A 80 2.16 8.82 0.11
C SER A 80 2.96 10.13 0.27
N SER A 81 2.38 11.17 0.87
CA SER A 81 3.08 12.43 1.17
C SER A 81 4.27 12.24 2.09
N ALA A 82 4.10 11.52 3.21
CA ALA A 82 5.18 11.26 4.16
C ALA A 82 6.30 10.37 3.58
N ILE A 83 5.96 9.47 2.65
CA ILE A 83 6.94 8.68 1.90
C ILE A 83 7.70 9.57 0.93
N ARG A 84 6.99 10.39 0.15
CA ARG A 84 7.59 11.36 -0.78
C ARG A 84 8.56 12.27 -0.06
N ASP A 85 8.13 12.92 1.01
CA ASP A 85 8.94 13.91 1.74
C ASP A 85 10.20 13.27 2.34
N HIS A 86 10.09 12.02 2.84
CA HIS A 86 11.24 11.26 3.32
C HIS A 86 12.20 10.87 2.20
N LEU A 87 11.72 10.41 1.05
CA LEU A 87 12.59 10.01 -0.05
C LEU A 87 13.23 11.22 -0.73
N PHE A 88 12.49 12.32 -0.87
CA PHE A 88 12.96 13.55 -1.50
C PHE A 88 14.08 14.23 -0.71
N SER A 89 14.24 13.95 0.60
CA SER A 89 15.40 14.43 1.37
C SER A 89 16.73 13.78 0.97
N TYR A 90 16.70 12.74 0.12
CA TYR A 90 17.87 12.09 -0.47
C TYR A 90 18.04 12.42 -1.96
N MET A 91 17.31 13.42 -2.45
CA MET A 91 17.26 13.82 -3.86
C MET A 91 17.66 15.30 -4.00
N ASP A 92 18.04 15.69 -5.22
CA ASP A 92 18.30 17.09 -5.53
C ASP A 92 16.99 17.84 -5.81
N ASN A 93 16.99 19.16 -5.59
CA ASN A 93 15.79 19.99 -5.77
C ASN A 93 15.24 20.02 -7.22
N ASN A 94 16.06 19.62 -8.20
CA ASN A 94 15.68 19.54 -9.59
C ASN A 94 15.29 18.11 -10.04
N ASP A 95 15.29 17.13 -9.13
CA ASP A 95 14.81 15.78 -9.41
C ASP A 95 13.29 15.67 -9.28
N GLU A 96 12.73 14.61 -9.87
CA GLU A 96 11.29 14.37 -9.89
C GLU A 96 10.97 13.05 -9.17
N LEU A 97 9.92 13.05 -8.33
CA LEU A 97 9.48 11.88 -7.57
C LEU A 97 7.95 11.84 -7.47
N ILE A 98 7.37 10.68 -7.80
CA ILE A 98 5.96 10.38 -7.58
C ILE A 98 5.80 9.15 -6.69
N VAL A 99 4.84 9.23 -5.76
CA VAL A 99 4.44 8.12 -4.88
C VAL A 99 2.94 7.91 -5.01
N VAL A 100 2.54 6.73 -5.51
CA VAL A 100 1.15 6.38 -5.79
C VAL A 100 0.73 5.22 -4.93
N GLU A 101 -0.37 5.37 -4.19
CA GLU A 101 -1.01 4.25 -3.48
C GLU A 101 -1.63 3.29 -4.51
N LEU A 102 -1.27 2.01 -4.43
CA LEU A 102 -1.81 0.97 -5.30
C LEU A 102 -3.06 0.34 -4.67
N ALA A 103 -4.20 0.49 -5.36
CA ALA A 103 -5.41 -0.23 -5.02
C ALA A 103 -5.30 -1.71 -5.43
N ARG A 104 -5.83 -2.61 -4.59
CA ARG A 104 -5.92 -4.03 -4.93
C ARG A 104 -6.99 -4.27 -5.99
N GLY A 105 -6.76 -5.24 -6.87
CA GLY A 105 -7.76 -5.73 -7.83
C GLY A 105 -7.91 -4.93 -9.13
N ASN A 106 -7.26 -3.79 -9.30
CA ASN A 106 -7.27 -3.02 -10.56
C ASN A 106 -5.85 -2.54 -10.91
N SER A 107 -4.99 -3.46 -11.29
CA SER A 107 -3.61 -3.20 -11.71
C SER A 107 -3.18 -4.24 -12.73
N ALA A 108 -2.36 -3.86 -13.69
CA ALA A 108 -1.86 -4.75 -14.74
C ALA A 108 -0.39 -4.42 -15.07
N TRP A 109 0.37 -5.43 -15.52
CA TRP A 109 1.78 -5.28 -15.85
C TRP A 109 2.23 -6.34 -16.87
N ALA A 110 3.31 -6.03 -17.58
CA ALA A 110 4.06 -6.97 -18.43
C ALA A 110 5.53 -6.93 -18.00
N LEU A 111 5.87 -7.70 -16.95
CA LEU A 111 7.22 -7.75 -16.38
C LEU A 111 7.80 -9.16 -16.53
N LEU A 112 9.11 -9.23 -16.70
CA LEU A 112 9.85 -10.50 -16.63
C LEU A 112 9.87 -11.04 -15.20
N GLU A 113 9.96 -12.36 -15.09
CA GLU A 113 10.16 -13.02 -13.81
C GLU A 113 11.53 -12.64 -13.20
N PRO A 114 11.66 -12.60 -11.86
CA PRO A 114 10.65 -12.95 -10.84
C PRO A 114 9.71 -11.79 -10.44
N LYS A 115 9.76 -10.65 -11.14
CA LYS A 115 8.99 -9.44 -10.74
C LYS A 115 7.49 -9.62 -10.92
N SER A 116 7.08 -10.30 -11.99
CA SER A 116 5.67 -10.56 -12.25
C SER A 116 5.06 -11.45 -11.16
N THR A 117 5.73 -12.54 -10.79
CA THR A 117 5.29 -13.41 -9.68
C THR A 117 5.20 -12.66 -8.35
N PHE A 118 6.17 -11.79 -8.04
CA PHE A 118 6.10 -10.96 -6.82
C PHE A 118 4.82 -10.10 -6.77
N LEU A 119 4.48 -9.42 -7.86
CA LEU A 119 3.29 -8.56 -7.91
C LEU A 119 1.98 -9.34 -7.82
N LYS A 120 1.92 -10.56 -8.40
CA LYS A 120 0.75 -11.45 -8.26
C LYS A 120 0.47 -11.83 -6.80
N THR A 121 1.51 -11.92 -5.98
CA THR A 121 1.37 -12.25 -4.55
C THR A 121 1.06 -11.01 -3.69
N ALA A 122 1.59 -9.84 -4.09
CA ALA A 122 1.52 -8.63 -3.29
C ALA A 122 0.23 -7.81 -3.47
N LEU A 123 -0.42 -7.89 -4.63
CA LEU A 123 -1.63 -7.15 -5.01
C LEU A 123 -2.86 -8.05 -5.01
#